data_AF-A0A8T0UCD2-F1
#
_entry.id   AF-A0A8T0UCD2-F1
#
_cell.length_a   1.000
_cell.length_b   1.000
_cell.length_c   1.000
_cell.angle_alpha   90.00
_cell.angle_beta   90.00
_cell.angle_gamma   90.00
#
_symmetry.space_group_name_H-M   'P 1'
#
loop_
_entity.id
_entity.type
_entity.pdbx_description
1 polymer ?
#
loop_
_entity_poly.entity_id
_entity_poly.type
_entity_poly.pdbx_seq_one_letter_code
_entity_poly.pdbx_strand_id
1 'polypeptide(L)'
;MPFSPRRRLRRIARRLRAMLSSAAEPDDEAAAGGERRAWEPPFDSSAPAPPMSYPITDLAALASRAYLSADANFHLPFNRASVPGPKSALPARRCVLVCHDMEGGYRDDAAPQGGANPDAYALWHWHLVDVFVYFSHYLVTLPPPCWTNAAHLHGVKVLGTFITEWDEGAEICKEMLATEASAQMYAERLTELAAALGFDGWLVIPVMVSCDVTLYNPFPTT
;
A
#
# COMPACT_ATOMS: atom_id res chain seq x y z
N MET A 1 -7.25 2.58 -58.52
CA MET A 1 -6.89 3.90 -57.94
C MET A 1 -5.43 3.88 -57.53
N PRO A 2 -4.59 4.81 -57.99
CA PRO A 2 -3.14 4.76 -57.77
C PRO A 2 -2.73 5.38 -56.43
N PHE A 3 -1.78 4.75 -55.75
CA PHE A 3 -1.22 5.20 -54.47
C PHE A 3 -0.38 6.46 -54.66
N SER A 4 -0.80 7.58 -54.05
CA SER A 4 -0.09 8.86 -54.09
C SER A 4 1.01 8.94 -53.01
N PRO A 5 2.30 9.13 -53.36
CA PRO A 5 3.42 9.24 -52.43
C PRO A 5 3.30 10.42 -51.44
N ARG A 6 2.57 11.47 -51.81
CA ARG A 6 2.40 12.70 -51.01
C ARG A 6 1.60 12.47 -49.72
N ARG A 7 0.75 11.44 -49.66
CA ARG A 7 -0.01 11.07 -48.44
C ARG A 7 0.87 10.36 -47.39
N ARG A 8 1.92 9.64 -47.79
CA ARG A 8 2.85 8.96 -46.87
C ARG A 8 3.76 9.95 -46.15
N LEU A 9 4.30 10.93 -46.87
CA LEU A 9 5.18 11.96 -46.29
C LEU A 9 4.46 12.82 -45.23
N ARG A 10 3.20 13.20 -45.46
CA ARG A 10 2.40 13.90 -44.44
C ARG A 10 2.14 13.07 -43.19
N ARG A 11 2.03 11.74 -43.32
CA ARG A 11 1.81 10.83 -42.18
C ARG A 11 3.09 10.58 -41.36
N ILE A 12 4.25 10.60 -42.02
CA ILE A 12 5.56 10.49 -41.37
C ILE A 12 5.91 11.80 -40.65
N ALA A 13 5.69 12.95 -41.27
CA ALA A 13 5.90 14.26 -40.63
C ALA A 13 5.00 14.47 -39.40
N ARG A 14 3.75 13.98 -39.44
CA ARG A 14 2.83 14.03 -38.30
C ARG A 14 3.25 13.11 -37.15
N ARG A 15 3.90 11.99 -37.46
CA ARG A 15 4.48 11.08 -36.45
C ARG A 15 5.75 11.65 -35.82
N LEU A 16 6.63 12.27 -36.62
CA LEU A 16 7.83 12.94 -36.09
C LEU A 16 7.47 14.14 -35.19
N ARG A 17 6.44 14.91 -35.53
CA ARG A 17 5.96 16.01 -34.68
C ARG A 17 5.27 15.53 -33.39
N ALA A 18 4.70 14.32 -33.38
CA ALA A 18 4.12 13.69 -32.20
C ALA A 18 5.17 12.96 -31.32
N MET A 19 6.33 12.59 -31.90
CA MET A 19 7.43 11.97 -31.15
C MET A 19 8.38 12.99 -30.54
N LEU A 20 8.45 14.21 -31.09
CA LEU A 20 9.29 15.30 -30.57
C LEU A 20 8.60 16.16 -29.48
N SER A 21 7.34 15.87 -29.14
CA SER A 21 6.60 16.53 -28.05
C SER A 21 6.45 15.65 -26.80
N SER A 22 7.24 14.59 -26.69
CA SER A 22 7.23 13.64 -25.56
C SER A 22 8.66 13.38 -25.08
N ALA A 23 9.43 14.44 -24.87
CA ALA A 23 10.49 14.40 -23.88
C ALA A 23 9.81 14.82 -22.57
N ALA A 24 9.61 13.86 -21.68
CA ALA A 24 9.14 14.12 -20.33
C ALA A 24 10.25 14.91 -19.61
N GLU A 25 9.97 16.18 -19.36
CA GLU A 25 10.58 16.93 -18.26
C GLU A 25 10.20 16.20 -16.95
N PRO A 26 11.02 16.28 -15.89
CA PRO A 26 10.68 15.67 -14.62
C PRO A 26 9.38 16.32 -14.11
N ASP A 27 8.32 15.52 -14.01
CA ASP A 27 7.08 15.92 -13.35
C ASP A 27 7.36 16.02 -11.83
N ASP A 28 7.97 17.13 -11.41
CA ASP A 28 8.06 17.59 -10.02
C ASP A 28 6.72 18.14 -9.50
N GLU A 29 5.61 17.85 -10.19
CA GLU A 29 4.25 18.21 -9.80
C GLU A 29 3.33 17.00 -9.96
N ALA A 30 3.57 15.96 -9.15
CA ALA A 30 2.47 15.12 -8.69
C ALA A 30 1.51 16.05 -7.92
N ALA A 31 0.46 16.49 -8.59
CA ALA A 31 -0.50 17.48 -8.14
C ALA A 31 -1.07 17.14 -6.75
N ALA A 32 -0.45 17.71 -5.73
CA ALA A 32 -0.98 17.90 -4.40
C ALA A 32 -2.13 18.93 -4.48
N GLY A 33 -3.34 18.46 -4.70
CA GLY A 33 -4.57 19.11 -4.24
C GLY A 33 -5.18 18.23 -3.14
N GLY A 34 -5.40 18.67 -1.91
CA GLY A 34 -5.25 19.99 -1.31
C GLY A 34 -5.97 19.96 0.03
N GLU A 35 -5.32 19.44 1.07
CA GLU A 35 -5.61 19.61 2.50
C GLU A 35 -4.63 18.70 3.27
N ARG A 36 -3.99 19.23 4.33
CA ARG A 36 -3.09 18.46 5.20
C ARG A 36 -3.86 17.29 5.82
N ARG A 37 -3.31 16.09 5.81
CA ARG A 37 -3.96 14.92 6.42
C ARG A 37 -3.96 15.08 7.94
N ALA A 38 -5.01 14.61 8.60
CA ALA A 38 -5.13 14.72 10.05
C ALA A 38 -4.03 13.97 10.84
N TRP A 39 -3.41 12.97 10.22
CA TRP A 39 -2.33 12.17 10.81
C TRP A 39 -0.92 12.70 10.46
N GLU A 40 -0.81 13.70 9.59
CA GLU A 40 0.49 14.34 9.31
C GLU A 40 0.96 15.15 10.52
N PRO A 41 2.28 15.32 10.76
CA PRO A 41 2.79 16.12 11.87
C PRO A 41 2.31 17.59 11.87
N PRO A 42 2.05 18.20 13.03
CA PRO A 42 1.99 17.60 14.37
C PRO A 42 0.76 16.67 14.53
N PHE A 43 1.02 15.40 14.80
CA PHE A 43 0.05 14.35 15.11
C PHE A 43 0.58 13.57 16.31
N ASP A 44 -0.29 13.30 17.28
CA ASP A 44 0.02 12.53 18.48
C ASP A 44 -0.98 11.38 18.60
N SER A 45 -0.52 10.16 18.32
CA SER A 45 -1.37 8.97 18.38
C SER A 45 -1.82 8.62 19.80
N SER A 46 -1.17 9.13 20.84
CA SER A 46 -1.50 8.85 22.24
C SER A 46 -2.62 9.75 22.77
N ALA A 47 -2.88 10.87 22.10
CA ALA A 47 -3.87 11.84 22.53
C ALA A 47 -5.29 11.41 22.16
N PRO A 48 -6.30 11.66 23.02
CA PRO A 48 -7.70 11.47 22.66
C PRO A 48 -8.12 12.37 21.50
N ALA A 49 -8.64 11.76 20.44
CA ALA A 49 -9.11 12.43 19.22
C ALA A 49 -10.20 11.60 18.53
N PRO A 50 -10.95 12.13 17.54
CA PRO A 50 -11.80 11.31 16.68
C PRO A 50 -11.01 10.09 16.15
N PRO A 51 -11.54 8.85 16.29
CA PRO A 51 -10.84 7.66 15.84
C PRO A 51 -10.48 7.74 14.35
N MET A 52 -9.25 7.36 14.02
CA MET A 52 -8.74 7.41 12.66
C MET A 52 -7.72 6.29 12.41
N SER A 53 -7.73 5.76 11.19
CA SER A 53 -6.68 4.93 10.63
C SER A 53 -5.62 5.82 9.98
N TYR A 54 -4.36 5.42 10.09
CA TYR A 54 -3.21 6.15 9.59
C TYR A 54 -2.05 5.19 9.26
N PRO A 55 -1.16 5.56 8.34
CA PRO A 55 -0.02 4.73 7.93
C PRO A 55 1.13 4.80 8.96
N ILE A 56 2.13 3.93 8.79
CA ILE A 56 3.45 4.09 9.43
C ILE A 56 4.42 4.52 8.34
N THR A 57 5.07 5.68 8.52
CA THR A 57 5.86 6.35 7.48
C THR A 57 7.36 6.08 7.56
N ASP A 58 7.87 5.54 8.67
CA ASP A 58 9.29 5.31 8.89
C ASP A 58 9.58 4.00 9.65
N LEU A 59 10.81 3.50 9.49
CA LEU A 59 11.25 2.24 10.10
C LEU A 59 11.34 2.31 11.63
N ALA A 60 11.67 3.47 12.20
CA ALA A 60 11.79 3.62 13.65
C ALA A 60 10.42 3.44 14.33
N ALA A 61 9.37 4.03 13.76
CA ALA A 61 8.00 3.85 14.21
C ALA A 61 7.56 2.38 14.09
N LEU A 62 7.88 1.70 12.98
CA LEU A 62 7.60 0.26 12.80
C LEU A 62 8.35 -0.60 13.84
N ALA A 63 9.64 -0.34 14.05
CA ALA A 63 10.48 -1.08 14.98
C ALA A 63 10.06 -0.89 16.44
N SER A 64 9.61 0.32 16.79
CA SER A 64 9.21 0.69 18.16
C SER A 64 8.01 -0.09 18.70
N ARG A 65 7.20 -0.69 17.82
CA ARG A 65 5.89 -1.29 18.15
C ARG A 65 4.90 -0.31 18.79
N ALA A 66 5.14 1.01 18.72
CA ALA A 66 4.28 2.01 19.36
C ALA A 66 2.83 1.91 18.87
N TYR A 67 2.61 1.59 17.58
CA TYR A 67 1.27 1.41 17.02
C TYR A 67 0.44 0.35 17.78
N LEU A 68 1.09 -0.70 18.28
CA LEU A 68 0.45 -1.82 18.98
C LEU A 68 0.33 -1.61 20.50
N SER A 69 0.83 -0.49 21.02
CA SER A 69 0.75 -0.15 22.43
C SER A 69 -0.52 0.64 22.72
N ALA A 70 -1.35 0.16 23.66
CA ALA A 70 -2.54 0.88 24.08
C ALA A 70 -2.22 2.23 24.76
N ASP A 71 -1.05 2.34 25.40
CA ASP A 71 -0.61 3.57 26.06
C ASP A 71 -0.05 4.60 25.07
N ALA A 72 0.52 4.14 23.95
CA ALA A 72 1.10 5.02 22.93
C ALA A 72 0.15 5.29 21.74
N ASN A 73 -0.94 4.54 21.62
CA ASN A 73 -1.89 4.65 20.52
C ASN A 73 -3.35 4.55 21.01
N PHE A 74 -3.97 5.71 21.24
CA PHE A 74 -5.39 5.86 21.56
C PHE A 74 -6.30 5.30 20.45
N HIS A 75 -5.87 5.35 19.19
CA HIS A 75 -6.68 4.92 18.04
C HIS A 75 -6.70 3.40 17.84
N LEU A 76 -5.77 2.65 18.46
CA LEU A 76 -5.59 1.22 18.25
C LEU A 76 -6.89 0.40 18.43
N PRO A 77 -7.70 0.57 19.50
CA PRO A 77 -8.90 -0.24 19.69
C PRO A 77 -9.93 -0.05 18.56
N PHE A 78 -9.95 1.13 17.94
CA PHE A 78 -10.88 1.46 16.86
C PHE A 78 -10.42 0.95 15.50
N ASN A 79 -9.10 0.77 15.32
CA ASN A 79 -8.50 0.26 14.08
C ASN A 79 -8.52 -1.28 13.97
N ARG A 80 -8.98 -1.99 15.00
CA ARG A 80 -9.15 -3.45 14.95
C ARG A 80 -10.41 -3.82 14.18
N ALA A 81 -10.25 -4.70 13.19
CA ALA A 81 -11.39 -5.32 12.51
C ALA A 81 -12.20 -6.17 13.49
N SER A 82 -13.52 -6.10 13.37
CA SER A 82 -14.47 -6.85 14.19
C SER A 82 -15.01 -8.11 13.49
N VAL A 83 -14.88 -8.17 12.16
CA VAL A 83 -15.29 -9.32 11.36
C VAL A 83 -14.09 -10.24 11.14
N PRO A 84 -14.17 -11.53 11.54
CA PRO A 84 -13.07 -12.46 11.37
C PRO A 84 -12.80 -12.75 9.89
N GLY A 85 -11.52 -12.89 9.54
CA GLY A 85 -11.10 -13.18 8.17
C GLY A 85 -11.54 -14.56 7.64
N PRO A 86 -11.56 -14.73 6.31
CA PRO A 86 -11.93 -15.98 5.69
C PRO A 86 -10.91 -17.08 5.99
N LYS A 87 -11.36 -18.17 6.62
CA LYS A 87 -10.51 -19.33 6.97
C LYS A 87 -10.17 -20.22 5.77
N SER A 88 -10.89 -20.08 4.66
CA SER A 88 -10.67 -20.90 3.47
C SER A 88 -9.45 -20.43 2.68
N ALA A 89 -8.70 -21.38 2.12
CA ALA A 89 -7.70 -21.10 1.11
C ALA A 89 -8.34 -20.38 -0.10
N LEU A 90 -7.52 -19.71 -0.90
CA LEU A 90 -7.99 -19.16 -2.17
C LEU A 90 -8.51 -20.29 -3.06
N PRO A 91 -9.57 -20.03 -3.85
CA PRO A 91 -10.16 -21.06 -4.68
C PRO A 91 -9.20 -21.48 -5.80
N ALA A 92 -9.30 -22.73 -6.25
CA ALA A 92 -8.44 -23.27 -7.31
C ALA A 92 -8.73 -22.71 -8.72
N ARG A 93 -9.64 -21.74 -8.84
CA ARG A 93 -9.94 -21.03 -10.09
C ARG A 93 -9.06 -19.78 -10.22
N ARG A 94 -9.13 -19.11 -11.38
CA ARG A 94 -8.53 -17.78 -11.55
C ARG A 94 -9.06 -16.84 -10.48
N CYS A 95 -8.15 -16.10 -9.86
CA CYS A 95 -8.47 -15.15 -8.81
C CYS A 95 -8.39 -13.71 -9.33
N VAL A 96 -9.25 -12.84 -8.81
CA VAL A 96 -9.22 -11.40 -9.08
C VAL A 96 -8.72 -10.67 -7.84
N LEU A 97 -7.64 -9.92 -8.02
CA LEU A 97 -7.12 -9.01 -7.01
C LEU A 97 -7.49 -7.57 -7.38
N VAL A 98 -8.06 -6.83 -6.42
CA VAL A 98 -8.39 -5.41 -6.57
C VAL A 98 -7.44 -4.60 -5.71
N CYS A 99 -6.77 -3.64 -6.33
CA CYS A 99 -5.85 -2.71 -5.66
C CYS A 99 -6.52 -1.35 -5.57
N HIS A 100 -6.87 -0.92 -4.36
CA HIS A 100 -7.52 0.36 -4.08
C HIS A 100 -6.46 1.42 -3.79
N ASP A 101 -6.14 2.22 -4.80
CA ASP A 101 -5.22 3.37 -4.73
C ASP A 101 -5.99 4.67 -4.99
N MET A 102 -7.04 4.91 -4.20
CA MET A 102 -7.84 6.12 -4.40
C MET A 102 -7.12 7.32 -3.80
N GLU A 103 -6.43 8.04 -4.69
CA GLU A 103 -5.72 9.29 -4.42
C GLU A 103 -4.84 9.20 -3.15
N GLY A 104 -4.00 8.16 -3.05
CA GLY A 104 -3.07 7.95 -1.94
C GLY A 104 -3.72 7.47 -0.63
N GLY A 105 -5.02 7.16 -0.62
CA GLY A 105 -5.71 6.57 0.52
C GLY A 105 -5.89 7.50 1.73
N TYR A 106 -6.47 6.95 2.80
CA TYR A 106 -6.75 7.61 4.08
C TYR A 106 -7.49 8.94 3.91
N ARG A 107 -8.56 8.92 3.10
CA ARG A 107 -9.47 10.05 2.89
C ARG A 107 -10.69 9.85 3.80
N ASP A 108 -11.88 9.78 3.23
CA ASP A 108 -13.10 9.41 3.96
C ASP A 108 -13.00 8.04 4.63
N ASP A 109 -12.20 7.14 4.05
CA ASP A 109 -11.94 5.80 4.56
C ASP A 109 -10.92 5.74 5.72
N ALA A 110 -10.29 6.86 6.08
CA ALA A 110 -9.52 6.94 7.32
C ALA A 110 -10.42 6.84 8.56
N ALA A 111 -11.71 7.17 8.45
CA ALA A 111 -12.66 6.99 9.54
C ALA A 111 -12.97 5.49 9.72
N PRO A 112 -12.63 4.86 10.86
CA PRO A 112 -12.76 3.41 11.04
C PRO A 112 -14.18 2.87 10.87
N GLN A 113 -15.18 3.72 11.11
CA GLN A 113 -16.61 3.39 11.03
C GLN A 113 -17.32 4.11 9.87
N GLY A 114 -16.56 4.66 8.92
CA GLY A 114 -17.07 5.46 7.82
C GLY A 114 -17.36 6.91 8.22
N GLY A 115 -17.66 7.72 7.21
CA GLY A 115 -17.95 9.14 7.33
C GLY A 115 -19.34 9.52 6.83
N ALA A 116 -19.62 10.82 6.78
CA ALA A 116 -20.89 11.36 6.29
C ALA A 116 -20.92 11.63 4.77
N ASN A 117 -19.80 11.43 4.07
CA ASN A 117 -19.70 11.70 2.64
C ASN A 117 -20.40 10.60 1.81
N PRO A 118 -21.53 10.89 1.12
CA PRO A 118 -22.23 9.90 0.30
C PRO A 118 -21.48 9.56 -0.99
N ASP A 119 -20.54 10.41 -1.42
CA ASP A 119 -19.76 10.25 -2.65
C ASP A 119 -18.42 9.54 -2.39
N ALA A 120 -18.18 9.08 -1.15
CA ALA A 120 -16.99 8.31 -0.80
C ALA A 120 -16.91 7.04 -1.65
N TYR A 121 -15.68 6.65 -2.02
CA TYR A 121 -15.46 5.46 -2.84
C TYR A 121 -16.01 4.21 -2.14
N ALA A 122 -16.84 3.45 -2.85
CA ALA A 122 -17.45 2.22 -2.37
C ALA A 122 -17.29 1.10 -3.38
N LEU A 123 -16.83 -0.07 -2.92
CA LEU A 123 -16.76 -1.29 -3.72
C LEU A 123 -18.02 -2.12 -3.44
N TRP A 124 -18.81 -2.41 -4.49
CA TRP A 124 -20.06 -3.16 -4.37
C TRP A 124 -19.93 -4.61 -4.82
N HIS A 125 -19.05 -4.89 -5.77
CA HIS A 125 -18.95 -6.19 -6.45
C HIS A 125 -17.99 -7.15 -5.75
N TRP A 126 -18.06 -7.25 -4.41
CA TRP A 126 -17.19 -8.13 -3.60
C TRP A 126 -17.21 -9.60 -4.03
N HIS A 127 -18.35 -10.08 -4.54
CA HIS A 127 -18.50 -11.45 -5.05
C HIS A 127 -17.63 -11.78 -6.28
N LEU A 128 -17.05 -10.78 -6.94
CA LEU A 128 -16.11 -10.96 -8.05
C LEU A 128 -14.65 -10.87 -7.61
N VAL A 129 -14.39 -10.51 -6.34
CA VAL A 129 -13.07 -10.23 -5.80
C VAL A 129 -12.64 -11.37 -4.88
N ASP A 130 -11.39 -11.80 -4.99
CA ASP A 130 -10.81 -12.82 -4.11
C ASP A 130 -9.87 -12.22 -3.08
N VAL A 131 -9.15 -11.18 -3.49
CA VAL A 131 -8.20 -10.45 -2.66
C VAL A 131 -8.38 -8.95 -2.90
N PHE A 132 -8.51 -8.20 -1.81
CA PHE A 132 -8.54 -6.75 -1.81
C PHE A 132 -7.24 -6.23 -1.19
N VAL A 133 -6.60 -5.29 -1.86
CA VAL A 133 -5.40 -4.62 -1.37
C VAL A 133 -5.77 -3.17 -1.12
N TYR A 134 -5.61 -2.73 0.12
CA TYR A 134 -5.69 -1.31 0.45
C TYR A 134 -4.33 -0.68 0.20
N PHE A 135 -4.22 0.09 -0.88
CA PHE A 135 -2.97 0.58 -1.42
C PHE A 135 -2.77 2.07 -1.13
N SER A 136 -1.55 2.41 -0.78
CA SER A 136 -1.06 3.77 -0.71
C SER A 136 0.48 3.74 -0.86
N HIS A 137 1.07 4.92 -1.02
CA HIS A 137 2.50 5.16 -1.22
C HIS A 137 3.28 5.38 0.08
N TYR A 138 2.70 5.01 1.24
CA TYR A 138 3.40 5.06 2.52
C TYR A 138 4.18 3.77 2.76
N LEU A 139 5.27 3.87 3.54
CA LEU A 139 6.13 2.74 3.88
C LEU A 139 5.33 1.51 4.34
N VAL A 140 4.42 1.71 5.30
CA VAL A 140 3.48 0.69 5.76
C VAL A 140 2.07 1.26 5.74
N THR A 141 1.24 0.70 4.87
CA THR A 141 -0.17 1.05 4.73
C THR A 141 -1.02 -0.03 5.37
N LEU A 142 -1.70 0.34 6.44
CA LEU A 142 -2.63 -0.49 7.22
C LEU A 142 -4.06 -0.32 6.68
N PRO A 143 -4.75 -1.40 6.26
CA PRO A 143 -6.13 -1.32 5.81
C PRO A 143 -7.06 -0.82 6.93
N PRO A 144 -7.83 0.26 6.71
CA PRO A 144 -8.84 0.70 7.67
C PRO A 144 -9.88 -0.42 7.93
N PRO A 145 -10.41 -0.53 9.16
CA PRO A 145 -11.32 -1.63 9.50
C PRO A 145 -12.65 -1.56 8.76
N CYS A 146 -13.07 -0.39 8.24
CA CYS A 146 -14.24 -0.30 7.36
C CYS A 146 -14.06 -1.16 6.10
N TRP A 147 -12.87 -1.17 5.50
CA TRP A 147 -12.52 -2.03 4.37
C TRP A 147 -12.34 -3.48 4.79
N THR A 148 -11.58 -3.74 5.85
CA THR A 148 -11.33 -5.11 6.35
C THR A 148 -12.63 -5.83 6.70
N ASN A 149 -13.51 -5.15 7.44
CA ASN A 149 -14.80 -5.71 7.84
C ASN A 149 -15.71 -5.99 6.64
N ALA A 150 -15.78 -5.07 5.68
CA ALA A 150 -16.59 -5.25 4.47
C ALA A 150 -16.11 -6.43 3.64
N ALA A 151 -14.81 -6.51 3.37
CA ALA A 151 -14.21 -7.61 2.62
C ALA A 151 -14.41 -8.96 3.32
N HIS A 152 -14.14 -9.04 4.63
CA HIS A 152 -14.29 -10.26 5.40
C HIS A 152 -15.74 -10.76 5.45
N LEU A 153 -16.71 -9.85 5.53
CA LEU A 153 -18.14 -10.20 5.46
C LEU A 153 -18.48 -10.92 4.16
N HIS A 154 -17.78 -10.59 3.08
CA HIS A 154 -17.93 -11.20 1.76
C HIS A 154 -16.96 -12.37 1.51
N GLY A 155 -16.16 -12.78 2.50
CA GLY A 155 -15.18 -13.86 2.38
C GLY A 155 -13.95 -13.50 1.54
N VAL A 156 -13.71 -12.21 1.32
CA VAL A 156 -12.57 -11.68 0.56
C VAL A 156 -11.40 -11.45 1.51
N LYS A 157 -10.19 -11.83 1.11
CA LYS A 157 -8.97 -11.55 1.88
C LYS A 157 -8.53 -10.11 1.73
N VAL A 158 -8.01 -9.48 2.78
CA VAL A 158 -7.52 -8.10 2.77
C VAL A 158 -6.03 -8.03 3.05
N LEU A 159 -5.30 -7.34 2.18
CA LEU A 159 -3.88 -7.07 2.35
C LEU A 159 -3.64 -5.56 2.56
N GLY A 160 -2.73 -5.24 3.47
CA GLY A 160 -2.07 -3.94 3.49
C GLY A 160 -0.95 -3.87 2.45
N THR A 161 -0.30 -2.71 2.32
CA THR A 161 0.89 -2.57 1.49
C THR A 161 2.11 -2.23 2.32
N PHE A 162 3.23 -2.86 1.99
CA PHE A 162 4.55 -2.44 2.41
C PHE A 162 5.32 -2.07 1.14
N ILE A 163 5.65 -0.80 1.00
CA ILE A 163 6.27 -0.27 -0.21
C ILE A 163 7.53 0.48 0.17
N THR A 164 8.60 0.25 -0.58
CA THR A 164 9.77 1.11 -0.56
C THR A 164 9.92 1.71 -1.96
N GLU A 165 9.87 3.04 -2.06
CA GLU A 165 9.93 3.75 -3.35
C GLU A 165 11.15 4.67 -3.43
N TRP A 166 11.67 4.83 -4.65
CA TRP A 166 12.77 5.76 -4.97
C TRP A 166 14.06 5.51 -4.18
N ASP A 167 14.91 6.53 -4.11
CA ASP A 167 16.22 6.47 -3.45
C ASP A 167 16.07 6.29 -1.93
N GLU A 168 15.05 6.90 -1.31
CA GLU A 168 14.76 6.71 0.12
C GLU A 168 14.38 5.25 0.42
N GLY A 169 13.57 4.65 -0.45
CA GLY A 169 13.21 3.24 -0.38
C GLY A 169 14.41 2.31 -0.48
N ALA A 170 15.43 2.67 -1.25
CA ALA A 170 16.67 1.92 -1.34
C ALA A 170 17.43 1.92 0.01
N GLU A 171 17.49 3.05 0.71
CA GLU A 171 18.10 3.12 2.06
C GLU A 171 17.31 2.31 3.09
N ILE A 172 15.98 2.37 3.05
CA ILE A 172 15.09 1.53 3.89
C ILE A 172 15.37 0.05 3.64
N CYS A 173 15.48 -0.37 2.37
CA CYS A 173 15.80 -1.76 2.03
C CYS A 173 17.20 -2.15 2.51
N LYS A 174 18.20 -1.28 2.41
CA LYS A 174 19.56 -1.54 2.94
C LYS A 174 19.54 -1.76 4.45
N GLU A 175 18.80 -0.94 5.20
CA GLU A 175 18.68 -1.10 6.65
C GLU A 175 17.93 -2.38 7.02
N MET A 176 16.75 -2.58 6.43
CA MET A 176 15.90 -3.74 6.73
C MET A 176 16.58 -5.06 6.37
N LEU A 177 17.24 -5.13 5.22
CA LEU A 177 17.88 -6.33 4.68
C LEU A 177 19.37 -6.43 5.02
N ALA A 178 19.89 -5.58 5.92
CA ALA A 178 21.30 -5.59 6.32
C ALA A 178 21.74 -6.96 6.88
N THR A 179 20.84 -7.65 7.58
CA THR A 179 21.08 -8.98 8.17
C THR A 179 19.82 -9.84 8.12
N GLU A 180 19.98 -11.16 8.24
CA GLU A 180 18.82 -12.06 8.41
C GLU A 180 18.01 -11.71 9.66
N ALA A 181 18.68 -11.36 10.76
CA ALA A 181 18.01 -10.97 12.01
C ALA A 181 17.19 -9.68 11.87
N SER A 182 17.70 -8.68 11.14
CA SER A 182 16.94 -7.44 10.89
C SER A 182 15.74 -7.71 9.98
N ALA A 183 15.92 -8.48 8.91
CA ALA A 183 14.85 -8.83 7.99
C ALA A 183 13.74 -9.63 8.71
N GLN A 184 14.12 -10.58 9.56
CA GLN A 184 13.19 -11.34 10.37
C GLN A 184 12.45 -10.45 11.37
N MET A 185 13.15 -9.53 12.05
CA MET A 185 12.54 -8.61 13.00
C MET A 185 11.45 -7.76 12.33
N TYR A 186 11.72 -7.16 11.17
CA TYR A 186 10.74 -6.36 10.44
C TYR A 186 9.57 -7.21 9.91
N ALA A 187 9.82 -8.43 9.43
CA ALA A 187 8.76 -9.36 9.03
C ALA A 187 7.85 -9.75 10.21
N GLU A 188 8.41 -9.97 11.40
CA GLU A 188 7.65 -10.22 12.62
C GLU A 188 6.78 -9.02 13.00
N ARG A 189 7.30 -7.79 12.92
CA ARG A 189 6.52 -6.56 13.19
C ARG A 189 5.34 -6.40 12.24
N LEU A 190 5.55 -6.61 10.94
CA LEU A 190 4.47 -6.58 9.96
C LEU A 190 3.43 -7.67 10.22
N THR A 191 3.87 -8.87 10.61
CA THR A 191 2.97 -9.99 10.96
C THR A 191 2.15 -9.69 12.19
N GLU A 192 2.74 -9.08 13.22
CA GLU A 192 2.04 -8.65 14.44
C GLU A 192 0.97 -7.61 14.15
N LEU A 193 1.26 -6.64 13.28
CA LEU A 193 0.28 -5.64 12.85
C LEU A 193 -0.92 -6.29 12.15
N ALA A 194 -0.65 -7.21 11.21
CA ALA A 194 -1.71 -7.96 10.52
C ALA A 194 -2.59 -8.75 11.50
N ALA A 195 -1.97 -9.48 12.42
CA ALA A 195 -2.68 -10.26 13.43
C ALA A 195 -3.48 -9.39 14.41
N ALA A 196 -2.91 -8.27 14.87
CA ALA A 196 -3.54 -7.43 15.88
C ALA A 196 -4.68 -6.57 15.33
N LEU A 197 -4.59 -6.11 14.08
CA LEU A 197 -5.65 -5.35 13.41
C LEU A 197 -6.65 -6.25 12.68
N GLY A 198 -6.29 -7.52 12.46
CA GLY A 198 -7.18 -8.55 11.94
C GLY A 198 -7.36 -8.50 10.43
N PHE A 199 -6.30 -8.23 9.66
CA PHE A 199 -6.26 -8.39 8.19
C PHE A 199 -5.30 -9.53 7.79
N ASP A 200 -5.31 -9.94 6.52
CA ASP A 200 -4.79 -11.25 6.09
C ASP A 200 -3.34 -11.26 5.59
N GLY A 201 -2.66 -10.11 5.54
CA GLY A 201 -1.25 -10.04 5.17
C GLY A 201 -0.88 -8.79 4.37
N TRP A 202 0.16 -8.92 3.54
CA TRP A 202 0.82 -7.78 2.90
C TRP A 202 1.09 -8.02 1.42
N LEU A 203 0.84 -6.99 0.61
CA LEU A 203 1.49 -6.83 -0.68
C LEU A 203 2.82 -6.09 -0.46
N VAL A 204 3.93 -6.76 -0.80
CA VAL A 204 5.29 -6.25 -0.60
C VAL A 204 5.85 -5.79 -1.94
N ILE A 205 6.19 -4.50 -2.05
CA ILE A 205 6.72 -3.89 -3.28
C ILE A 205 8.04 -3.20 -2.94
N PRO A 206 9.17 -3.93 -3.02
CA PRO A 206 10.46 -3.36 -2.73
C PRO A 206 11.04 -2.65 -3.96
N VAL A 207 11.66 -1.49 -3.75
CA VAL A 207 12.69 -1.01 -4.68
C VAL A 207 13.89 -1.94 -4.58
N MET A 208 14.21 -2.61 -5.68
CA MET A 208 15.42 -3.39 -5.79
C MET A 208 16.61 -2.45 -5.91
N VAL A 209 17.36 -2.30 -4.82
CA VAL A 209 18.77 -1.92 -4.91
C VAL A 209 19.52 -3.11 -5.52
N SER A 210 20.63 -2.87 -6.20
CA SER A 210 21.62 -3.92 -6.47
C SER A 210 22.19 -4.40 -5.13
N CYS A 211 21.40 -5.17 -4.40
CA CYS A 211 21.77 -5.79 -3.16
C CYS A 211 22.62 -7.02 -3.53
N ASP A 212 23.94 -6.88 -3.49
CA ASP A 212 24.86 -8.03 -3.41
C ASP A 212 24.73 -8.68 -2.02
N VAL A 213 23.51 -9.05 -1.63
CA VAL A 213 23.26 -9.88 -0.45
C VAL A 213 23.49 -11.31 -0.90
N THR A 214 24.75 -11.73 -0.86
CA THR A 214 25.09 -13.15 -0.82
C THR A 214 24.50 -13.72 0.46
N LEU A 215 23.31 -14.32 0.36
CA LEU A 215 22.81 -15.23 1.38
C LEU A 215 23.87 -16.33 1.53
N TYR A 216 24.61 -16.29 2.64
CA TYR A 216 25.59 -17.30 2.98
C TYR A 216 24.85 -18.64 3.03
N ASN A 217 25.13 -19.55 2.08
CA ASN A 217 24.58 -20.90 2.07
C ASN A 217 25.40 -21.74 3.08
N PRO A 218 24.84 -22.14 4.24
CA PRO A 218 25.58 -22.91 5.24
C PRO A 218 25.72 -24.39 4.89
N PHE A 219 25.23 -24.84 3.73
CA PHE A 219 25.35 -26.22 3.28
C PHE A 219 26.34 -26.35 2.11
N PRO A 220 27.59 -26.74 2.36
CA PRO A 220 28.48 -27.17 1.29
C PRO A 220 27.91 -28.45 0.67
N THR A 221 27.50 -28.36 -0.59
CA THR A 221 27.24 -29.54 -1.44
C THR A 221 28.51 -30.38 -1.48
N THR A 222 28.42 -31.58 -0.91
CA THR A 222 29.35 -32.69 -1.14
C THR A 222 28.87 -33.49 -2.35
#